data_AF-E8M3J1-F1
#
_entry.id   AF-E8M3J1-F1
#
_cell.length_a   1.000
_cell.length_b   1.000
_cell.length_c   1.000
_cell.angle_alpha   90.00
_cell.angle_beta   90.00
_cell.angle_gamma   90.00
#
_symmetry.space_group_name_H-M   'P 1'
#
loop_
_entity.id
_entity.type
_entity.pdbx_description
1 polymer ?
#
loop_
_entity_poly.entity_id
_entity_poly.type
_entity_poly.pdbx_seq_one_letter_code
_entity_poly.pdbx_strand_id
1 'polypeptide(L)'
;MIFFRRSFGATSELVDFWHKAGFVPVKLGSSREQASGTYSLMMVKRNVEWLPLATQHFRQYVLYSLPSLYRLLETDLVRSLCAKLDASIDNPSFAPLIRSYISGGTHYDSVAPILDLWWKSSPASVVTMSDLVIRKLVQQYSWSDCVNEFSLQGKKKAESQFKIELDAWIGRMKDEGFTL
;
A
#
# COMPACT_ATOMS: atom_id res chain seq x y z
N MET A 1 12.07 -28.49 13.66
CA MET A 1 12.31 -27.08 14.06
C MET A 1 11.00 -26.44 14.47
N ILE A 2 10.93 -25.79 15.64
CA ILE A 2 9.67 -25.26 16.21
C ILE A 2 9.52 -23.78 15.86
N PHE A 3 8.44 -23.43 15.16
CA PHE A 3 8.02 -22.05 14.91
C PHE A 3 6.64 -21.80 15.49
N PHE A 4 6.34 -20.53 15.78
CA PHE A 4 5.01 -20.13 16.25
C PHE A 4 4.21 -19.56 15.08
N ARG A 5 2.97 -20.03 14.91
CA ARG A 5 2.02 -19.53 13.91
C ARG A 5 0.77 -19.01 14.59
N ARG A 6 0.27 -17.87 14.11
CA ARG A 6 -1.05 -17.33 14.46
C ARG A 6 -1.86 -17.12 13.19
N SER A 7 -3.15 -17.43 13.26
CA SER A 7 -4.14 -17.15 12.22
C SER A 7 -5.28 -16.39 12.86
N PHE A 8 -5.72 -15.28 12.29
CA PHE A 8 -6.76 -14.42 12.84
C PHE A 8 -7.42 -13.58 11.74
N GLY A 9 -8.59 -13.01 12.03
CA GLY A 9 -9.25 -12.05 11.14
C GLY A 9 -8.46 -10.74 11.05
N ALA A 10 -8.05 -10.34 9.85
CA ALA A 10 -7.14 -9.22 9.63
C ALA A 10 -7.81 -7.88 9.97
N THR A 11 -7.27 -7.21 10.99
CA THR A 11 -7.51 -5.80 11.31
C THR A 11 -6.17 -5.12 11.54
N SER A 12 -6.08 -3.80 11.35
CA SER A 12 -4.83 -3.05 11.55
C SER A 12 -4.31 -3.22 12.98
N GLU A 13 -5.19 -3.20 13.98
CA GLU A 13 -4.81 -3.34 15.40
C GLU A 13 -4.17 -4.70 15.68
N LEU A 14 -4.75 -5.78 15.15
CA LEU A 14 -4.22 -7.12 15.34
C LEU A 14 -2.91 -7.33 14.57
N VAL A 15 -2.82 -6.81 13.35
CA VAL A 15 -1.57 -6.85 12.56
C VAL A 15 -0.45 -6.17 13.32
N ASP A 16 -0.67 -4.95 13.80
CA ASP A 16 0.32 -4.17 14.53
C ASP A 16 0.70 -4.83 15.86
N PHE A 17 -0.27 -5.39 16.59
CA PHE A 17 -0.05 -6.12 17.84
C PHE A 17 0.90 -7.31 17.63
N TRP A 18 0.60 -8.18 16.67
CA TRP A 18 1.41 -9.36 16.41
C TRP A 18 2.76 -9.00 15.78
N HIS A 19 2.80 -7.94 14.98
CA HIS A 19 4.05 -7.41 14.45
C HIS A 19 4.98 -6.91 15.56
N LYS A 20 4.47 -6.11 16.52
CA LYS A 20 5.22 -5.68 17.71
C LYS A 20 5.71 -6.87 18.56
N ALA A 21 4.97 -7.98 18.55
CA ALA A 21 5.39 -9.23 19.17
C ALA A 21 6.44 -10.02 18.36
N GLY A 22 6.91 -9.50 17.21
CA GLY A 22 7.94 -10.11 16.37
C GLY A 22 7.42 -11.17 15.40
N PHE A 23 6.13 -11.17 15.09
CA PHE A 23 5.56 -11.99 14.01
C PHE A 23 5.64 -11.25 12.68
N VAL A 24 5.82 -11.99 11.58
CA VAL A 24 5.78 -11.48 10.22
C VAL A 24 4.65 -12.13 9.43
N PRO A 25 3.95 -11.39 8.56
CA PRO A 25 2.87 -11.94 7.77
C PRO A 25 3.41 -12.83 6.64
N VAL A 26 2.75 -13.97 6.41
CA VAL A 26 3.16 -14.95 5.38
C VAL A 26 2.02 -15.37 4.45
N LYS A 27 0.76 -15.13 4.82
CA LYS A 27 -0.40 -15.43 3.97
C LYS A 27 -1.60 -14.58 4.39
N LEU A 28 -2.30 -14.01 3.42
CA LEU A 28 -3.62 -13.39 3.58
C LEU A 28 -4.63 -14.22 2.78
N GLY A 29 -5.81 -14.48 3.36
CA GLY A 29 -6.87 -15.23 2.71
C GLY A 29 -7.39 -14.54 1.47
N SER A 30 -8.00 -15.30 0.54
CA SER A 30 -8.56 -14.77 -0.70
C SER A 30 -10.04 -14.40 -0.60
N SER A 31 -10.72 -14.79 0.48
CA SER A 31 -12.11 -14.46 0.76
C SER A 31 -12.28 -13.95 2.19
N ARG A 32 -13.31 -13.12 2.39
CA ARG A 32 -13.75 -12.68 3.72
C ARG A 32 -14.50 -13.83 4.39
N GLU A 33 -14.24 -14.04 5.68
CA GLU A 33 -14.97 -15.02 6.49
C GLU A 33 -16.41 -14.52 6.73
N GLN A 34 -17.41 -15.40 6.60
CA GLN A 34 -18.83 -15.02 6.70
C GLN A 34 -19.22 -14.45 8.07
N ALA A 35 -18.58 -14.90 9.15
CA ALA A 35 -18.93 -14.49 10.51
C ALA A 35 -18.35 -13.13 10.90
N SER A 36 -17.13 -12.81 10.44
CA SER A 36 -16.40 -11.60 10.86
C SER A 36 -16.31 -10.54 9.76
N GLY A 37 -16.56 -10.92 8.50
CA GLY A 37 -16.32 -10.05 7.36
C GLY A 37 -14.85 -9.73 7.11
N THR A 38 -13.90 -10.36 7.81
CA THR A 38 -12.45 -10.07 7.67
C THR A 38 -11.74 -11.14 6.83
N TYR A 39 -10.59 -10.79 6.25
CA TYR A 39 -9.72 -11.77 5.61
C TYR A 39 -8.89 -12.50 6.67
N SER A 40 -8.70 -13.81 6.53
CA SER A 40 -7.83 -14.56 7.44
C SER A 40 -6.35 -14.24 7.17
N LEU A 41 -5.63 -13.66 8.13
CA LEU A 41 -4.18 -13.43 8.04
C LEU A 41 -3.41 -14.44 8.88
N MET A 42 -2.35 -14.98 8.30
CA MET A 42 -1.39 -15.84 8.95
C MET A 42 -0.07 -15.12 9.16
N MET A 43 0.40 -15.14 10.40
CA MET A 43 1.71 -14.60 10.77
C MET A 43 2.55 -15.66 11.51
N VAL A 44 3.87 -15.57 11.34
CA VAL A 44 4.84 -16.54 11.88
C VAL A 44 5.96 -15.81 12.64
N LYS A 45 6.47 -16.43 13.71
CA LYS A 45 7.60 -15.95 14.50
C LYS A 45 8.67 -17.03 14.64
N ARG A 46 9.94 -16.59 14.63
CA ARG A 46 11.22 -17.33 14.60
C ARG A 46 11.80 -17.53 13.21
N ASN A 47 13.12 -17.41 13.12
CA ASN A 47 13.89 -17.54 11.88
C ASN A 47 13.92 -19.00 11.43
N VAL A 48 12.95 -19.39 10.61
CA VAL A 48 12.95 -20.67 9.91
C VAL A 48 13.51 -20.49 8.51
N GLU A 49 14.22 -21.48 7.98
CA GLU A 49 14.96 -21.37 6.70
C GLU A 49 14.10 -20.87 5.53
N TRP A 50 12.81 -21.23 5.52
CA TRP A 50 11.86 -20.82 4.49
C TRP A 50 11.23 -19.43 4.73
N LEU A 51 11.38 -18.84 5.92
CA LEU A 51 10.71 -17.59 6.29
C LEU A 51 11.09 -16.41 5.39
N PRO A 52 12.37 -16.21 5.00
CA PRO A 52 12.73 -15.15 4.05
C PRO A 52 12.00 -15.31 2.71
N LEU A 53 11.97 -16.54 2.18
CA LEU A 53 11.29 -16.84 0.92
C LEU A 53 9.77 -16.63 1.01
N ALA A 54 9.14 -17.06 2.10
CA ALA A 54 7.71 -16.84 2.31
C ALA A 54 7.36 -15.36 2.51
N THR A 55 8.22 -14.59 3.19
CA THR A 55 8.03 -13.14 3.37
C THR A 55 8.17 -12.42 2.03
N GLN A 56 9.15 -12.80 1.21
CA GLN A 56 9.33 -12.27 -0.14
C GLN A 56 8.13 -12.59 -1.04
N HIS A 57 7.67 -13.84 -1.05
CA HIS A 57 6.48 -14.24 -1.79
C HIS A 57 5.23 -13.49 -1.31
N PHE A 58 5.06 -13.37 0.01
CA PHE A 58 3.95 -12.61 0.60
C PHE A 58 3.96 -11.16 0.15
N ARG A 59 5.13 -10.50 0.15
CA ARG A 59 5.28 -9.14 -0.39
C ARG A 59 4.79 -9.07 -1.83
N GLN A 60 5.29 -9.93 -2.72
CA GLN A 60 4.91 -9.93 -4.14
C GLN A 60 3.41 -10.15 -4.31
N TYR A 61 2.85 -11.11 -3.58
CA TYR A 61 1.43 -11.44 -3.58
C TYR A 61 0.56 -10.26 -3.16
N VAL A 62 0.87 -9.61 -2.04
CA VAL A 62 0.10 -8.48 -1.52
C VAL A 62 0.16 -7.29 -2.47
N LEU A 63 1.36 -6.90 -2.93
CA LEU A 63 1.52 -5.77 -3.86
C LEU A 63 0.81 -5.97 -5.19
N TYR A 64 0.73 -7.21 -5.67
CA TYR A 64 -0.03 -7.56 -6.88
C TYR A 64 -1.55 -7.57 -6.65
N SER A 65 -1.98 -7.98 -5.45
CA SER A 65 -3.39 -8.22 -5.12
C SER A 65 -4.13 -6.97 -4.64
N LEU A 66 -3.43 -5.94 -4.16
CA LEU A 66 -4.02 -4.68 -3.68
C LEU A 66 -4.90 -3.95 -4.72
N PRO A 67 -4.49 -3.81 -5.99
CA PRO A 67 -5.34 -3.22 -7.04
C PRO A 67 -6.56 -4.06 -7.43
N SER A 68 -6.56 -5.35 -7.13
CA SER A 68 -7.54 -6.31 -7.63
C SER A 68 -8.30 -6.98 -6.49
N LEU A 69 -7.78 -8.09 -5.97
CA LEU A 69 -8.41 -8.92 -4.94
C LEU A 69 -8.70 -8.16 -3.62
N TYR A 70 -7.83 -7.21 -3.25
CA TYR A 70 -7.92 -6.44 -2.01
C TYR A 70 -8.25 -4.96 -2.27
N ARG A 71 -8.93 -4.67 -3.38
CA ARG A 71 -9.37 -3.32 -3.73
C ARG A 71 -10.28 -2.71 -2.65
N LEU A 72 -11.14 -3.50 -2.03
CA LEU A 72 -12.06 -3.02 -0.98
C LEU A 72 -11.48 -3.16 0.44
N LEU A 73 -10.18 -3.39 0.58
CA LEU A 73 -9.53 -3.45 1.90
C LEU A 73 -9.52 -2.06 2.53
N GLU A 74 -9.68 -2.00 3.85
CA GLU A 74 -9.66 -0.78 4.65
C GLU A 74 -8.25 -0.15 4.56
N THR A 75 -8.17 1.17 4.37
CA THR A 75 -6.89 1.86 4.09
C THR A 75 -5.89 1.73 5.24
N ASP A 76 -6.35 1.74 6.48
CA ASP A 76 -5.50 1.49 7.66
C ASP A 76 -4.88 0.09 7.67
N LEU A 77 -5.62 -0.92 7.21
CA LEU A 77 -5.08 -2.26 7.08
C LEU A 77 -4.05 -2.36 5.94
N VAL A 78 -4.27 -1.63 4.84
CA VAL A 78 -3.26 -1.50 3.77
C VAL A 78 -1.96 -0.90 4.33
N ARG A 79 -2.05 0.17 5.14
CA ARG A 79 -0.89 0.78 5.80
C ARG A 79 -0.15 -0.23 6.67
N SER A 80 -0.85 -0.94 7.56
CA SER A 80 -0.25 -1.94 8.45
C SER A 80 0.43 -3.09 7.68
N LEU A 81 -0.16 -3.55 6.57
CA LEU A 81 0.43 -4.61 5.75
C LEU A 81 1.70 -4.15 5.00
N CYS A 82 1.75 -2.90 4.55
CA CYS A 82 2.83 -2.37 3.72
C CYS A 82 4.01 -1.78 4.51
N ALA A 83 3.79 -1.32 5.75
CA ALA A 83 4.76 -0.60 6.61
C ALA A 83 6.13 -1.28 6.80
N LYS A 84 6.26 -2.57 6.46
CA LYS A 84 7.43 -3.41 6.75
C LYS A 84 7.87 -4.28 5.57
N LEU A 85 7.41 -3.96 4.36
CA LEU A 85 7.71 -4.73 3.14
C LEU A 85 8.91 -4.18 2.34
N ASP A 86 9.61 -3.15 2.83
CA ASP A 86 10.71 -2.56 2.07
C ASP A 86 11.82 -3.57 1.75
N ALA A 87 12.32 -3.48 0.53
CA ALA A 87 13.69 -3.87 0.20
C ALA A 87 14.28 -2.69 -0.56
N SER A 88 15.49 -2.30 -0.18
CA SER A 88 16.27 -1.25 -0.85
C SER A 88 16.32 -1.49 -2.35
N ILE A 89 15.68 -0.63 -3.14
CA ILE A 89 15.80 -0.63 -4.59
C ILE A 89 15.93 0.84 -5.03
N ASP A 90 17.04 1.14 -5.70
CA ASP A 90 17.23 2.40 -6.42
C ASP A 90 16.28 2.46 -7.61
N ASN A 91 15.40 3.46 -7.64
CA ASN A 91 14.46 3.68 -8.73
C ASN A 91 14.98 4.81 -9.63
N PRO A 92 14.98 4.67 -10.97
CA PRO A 92 15.31 5.78 -11.86
C PRO A 92 14.43 7.01 -11.61
N SER A 93 15.08 8.19 -11.61
CA SER A 93 14.43 9.48 -11.34
C SER A 93 13.41 9.85 -12.41
N PHE A 94 12.14 9.53 -12.18
CA PHE A 94 11.01 10.04 -12.96
C PHE A 94 10.40 11.31 -12.34
N ALA A 95 11.13 11.95 -11.43
CA ALA A 95 10.72 13.17 -10.74
C ALA A 95 10.20 14.28 -11.67
N PRO A 96 10.78 14.54 -12.86
CA PRO A 96 10.30 15.60 -13.75
C PRO A 96 8.88 15.35 -14.27
N LEU A 97 8.55 14.10 -14.60
CA LEU A 97 7.23 13.74 -15.13
C LEU A 97 6.14 13.87 -14.06
N ILE A 98 6.44 13.43 -12.84
CA ILE A 98 5.53 13.55 -11.70
C ILE A 98 5.30 15.03 -11.36
N ARG A 99 6.35 15.84 -11.35
CA ARG A 99 6.23 17.30 -11.15
C ARG A 99 5.40 17.96 -12.25
N SER A 100 5.61 17.57 -13.51
CA SER A 100 4.80 18.06 -14.63
C SER A 100 3.32 17.72 -14.45
N TYR A 101 2.99 16.52 -13.96
CA TYR A 101 1.61 16.14 -13.65
C TYR A 101 1.00 17.00 -12.54
N ILE A 102 1.72 17.16 -11.42
CA ILE A 102 1.28 17.97 -10.26
C ILE A 102 1.00 19.42 -10.69
N SER A 103 1.88 19.99 -11.52
CA SER A 103 1.73 21.34 -12.09
C SER A 103 0.65 21.45 -13.17
N GLY A 104 0.02 20.35 -13.58
CA GLY A 104 -1.07 20.34 -14.58
C GLY A 104 -0.62 20.23 -16.04
N GLY A 105 0.64 19.92 -16.32
CA GLY A 105 1.19 19.79 -17.67
C GLY A 105 0.95 18.44 -18.35
N THR A 106 0.52 17.40 -17.62
CA THR A 106 0.24 16.06 -18.16
C THR A 106 -1.00 15.41 -17.53
N HIS A 107 -1.48 14.33 -18.14
CA HIS A 107 -2.59 13.51 -17.63
C HIS A 107 -2.10 12.44 -16.65
N TYR A 108 -2.99 12.03 -15.73
CA TYR A 108 -2.70 10.97 -14.76
C TYR A 108 -2.21 9.67 -15.41
N ASP A 109 -2.81 9.27 -16.54
CA ASP A 109 -2.49 7.99 -17.20
C ASP A 109 -1.02 7.91 -17.65
N SER A 110 -0.38 9.05 -17.93
CA SER A 110 1.03 9.11 -18.30
C SER A 110 1.98 8.89 -17.13
N VAL A 111 1.55 9.21 -15.90
CA VAL A 111 2.36 9.07 -14.68
C VAL A 111 1.95 7.88 -13.80
N ALA A 112 0.77 7.30 -14.04
CA ALA A 112 0.24 6.20 -13.25
C ALA A 112 1.18 4.99 -13.17
N PRO A 113 1.83 4.51 -14.26
CA PRO A 113 2.76 3.39 -14.18
C PRO A 113 4.00 3.71 -13.35
N ILE A 114 4.47 4.95 -13.44
CA ILE A 114 5.65 5.43 -12.70
C ILE A 114 5.34 5.50 -11.20
N LEU A 115 4.20 6.10 -10.84
CA LEU A 115 3.75 6.16 -9.47
C LEU A 115 3.54 4.75 -8.90
N ASP A 116 2.98 3.83 -9.68
CA ASP A 116 2.77 2.43 -9.30
C ASP A 116 4.09 1.70 -9.01
N LEU A 117 5.09 1.86 -9.88
CA LEU A 117 6.42 1.32 -9.64
C LEU A 117 7.04 1.92 -8.37
N TRP A 118 6.89 3.24 -8.19
CA TRP A 118 7.56 3.95 -7.12
C TRP A 118 7.06 3.55 -5.73
N TRP A 119 5.75 3.49 -5.50
CA TRP A 119 5.24 3.06 -4.19
C TRP A 119 5.56 1.59 -3.91
N LYS A 120 5.62 0.72 -4.94
CA LYS A 120 5.99 -0.69 -4.79
C LYS A 120 7.47 -0.90 -4.46
N SER A 121 8.34 0.03 -4.87
CA SER A 121 9.76 0.03 -4.50
C SER A 121 9.97 0.39 -3.03
N SER A 122 9.09 1.22 -2.45
CA SER A 122 9.12 1.57 -1.02
C SER A 122 7.74 1.45 -0.37
N PRO A 123 7.18 0.22 -0.20
CA PRO A 123 5.83 0.05 0.34
C PRO A 123 5.63 0.64 1.73
N ALA A 124 6.68 0.79 2.55
CA ALA A 124 6.52 1.39 3.88
C ALA A 124 6.07 2.85 3.82
N SER A 125 6.36 3.56 2.73
CA SER A 125 5.90 4.94 2.49
C SER A 125 4.38 5.09 2.42
N VAL A 126 3.64 3.98 2.25
CA VAL A 126 2.17 3.96 2.28
C VAL A 126 1.64 4.45 3.63
N VAL A 127 2.41 4.30 4.72
CA VAL A 127 1.99 4.74 6.06
C VAL A 127 1.77 6.26 6.14
N THR A 128 2.46 7.04 5.30
CA THR A 128 2.34 8.52 5.28
C THR A 128 1.36 9.02 4.21
N MET A 129 0.86 8.13 3.34
CA MET A 129 -0.13 8.48 2.33
C MET A 129 -1.50 8.76 2.95
N SER A 130 -2.23 9.72 2.37
CA SER A 130 -3.64 9.93 2.65
C SER A 130 -4.50 8.78 2.12
N ASP A 131 -5.73 8.67 2.62
CA ASP A 131 -6.67 7.65 2.15
C ASP A 131 -6.99 7.78 0.66
N LEU A 132 -7.14 9.01 0.14
CA LEU A 132 -7.39 9.24 -1.28
C LEU A 132 -6.21 8.80 -2.14
N VAL A 133 -4.97 9.03 -1.71
CA VAL A 133 -3.78 8.54 -2.42
C VAL A 133 -3.74 7.02 -2.38
N ILE A 134 -4.00 6.37 -1.24
CA ILE A 134 -4.07 4.91 -1.15
C ILE A 134 -5.13 4.35 -2.09
N ARG A 135 -6.35 4.89 -2.05
CA ARG A 135 -7.44 4.47 -2.93
C ARG A 135 -7.07 4.62 -4.40
N LYS A 136 -6.58 5.79 -4.79
CA LYS A 136 -6.32 6.12 -6.20
C LYS A 136 -5.10 5.40 -6.77
N LEU A 137 -4.02 5.28 -6.00
CA LEU A 137 -2.72 4.79 -6.45
C LEU A 137 -2.49 3.32 -6.10
N VAL A 138 -2.68 2.95 -4.83
CA VAL A 138 -2.37 1.61 -4.32
C VAL A 138 -3.47 0.60 -4.66
N GLN A 139 -4.74 1.00 -4.47
CA GLN A 139 -5.91 0.15 -4.75
C GLN A 139 -6.56 0.44 -6.12
N GLN A 140 -5.96 1.36 -6.89
CA GLN A 140 -6.34 1.70 -8.27
C GLN A 140 -7.84 2.01 -8.46
N TYR A 141 -8.45 2.73 -7.53
CA TYR A 141 -9.84 3.20 -7.66
C TYR A 141 -9.97 4.09 -8.90
N SER A 142 -11.15 4.01 -9.52
CA SER A 142 -11.51 4.96 -10.56
C SER A 142 -11.74 6.34 -9.94
N TRP A 143 -11.67 7.39 -10.75
CA TRP A 143 -12.02 8.73 -10.29
C TRP A 143 -13.45 8.80 -9.76
N SER A 144 -14.38 8.05 -10.35
CA SER A 144 -15.77 7.98 -9.91
C SER A 144 -15.88 7.33 -8.52
N ASP A 145 -15.13 6.27 -8.26
CA ASP A 145 -15.12 5.63 -6.93
C ASP A 145 -14.58 6.59 -5.88
N CYS A 146 -13.46 7.27 -6.16
CA CYS A 146 -12.90 8.28 -5.26
C CYS A 146 -13.87 9.45 -5.03
N VAL A 147 -14.56 9.90 -6.08
CA VAL A 147 -15.57 10.96 -5.97
C VAL A 147 -16.68 10.55 -5.00
N ASN A 148 -17.16 9.32 -5.11
CA ASN A 148 -18.22 8.79 -4.27
C ASN A 148 -17.76 8.60 -2.82
N GLU A 149 -16.60 7.98 -2.60
CA GLU A 149 -16.09 7.66 -1.27
C GLU A 149 -15.71 8.92 -0.47
N PHE A 150 -15.05 9.88 -1.12
CA PHE A 150 -14.57 11.10 -0.46
C PHE A 150 -15.52 12.30 -0.62
N SER A 151 -16.74 12.08 -1.12
CA SER A 151 -17.78 13.12 -1.32
C SER A 151 -17.27 14.34 -2.11
N LEU A 152 -16.48 14.11 -3.16
CA LEU A 152 -15.84 15.17 -3.95
C LEU A 152 -16.77 15.63 -5.08
N GLN A 153 -16.66 16.90 -5.49
CA GLN A 153 -17.53 17.46 -6.54
C GLN A 153 -16.97 17.17 -7.94
N GLY A 154 -17.00 15.89 -8.32
CA GLY A 154 -16.62 15.40 -9.64
C GLY A 154 -15.12 15.21 -9.86
N LYS A 155 -14.79 14.59 -11.02
CA LYS A 155 -13.44 14.14 -11.37
C LYS A 155 -12.38 15.24 -11.25
N LYS A 156 -12.68 16.46 -11.72
CA LYS A 156 -11.71 17.57 -11.72
C LYS A 156 -11.26 17.94 -10.30
N LYS A 157 -12.22 18.04 -9.36
CA LYS A 157 -11.88 18.32 -7.96
C LYS A 157 -11.15 17.15 -7.31
N ALA A 158 -11.55 15.91 -7.62
CA ALA A 158 -10.84 14.73 -7.12
C ALA A 158 -9.39 14.66 -7.59
N GLU A 159 -9.14 14.97 -8.85
CA GLU A 159 -7.79 15.01 -9.40
C GLU A 159 -6.96 16.15 -8.81
N SER A 160 -7.55 17.35 -8.63
CA SER A 160 -6.87 18.46 -7.96
C SER A 160 -6.50 18.13 -6.52
N GLN A 161 -7.42 17.53 -5.75
CA GLN A 161 -7.15 17.10 -4.37
C GLN A 161 -6.06 16.04 -4.32
N PHE A 162 -6.14 15.03 -5.21
CA PHE A 162 -5.12 14.00 -5.33
C PHE A 162 -3.74 14.59 -5.60
N LYS A 163 -3.60 15.58 -6.50
CA LYS A 163 -2.32 16.24 -6.79
C LYS A 163 -1.72 16.93 -5.56
N ILE A 164 -2.54 17.61 -4.77
CA ILE A 164 -2.09 18.28 -3.52
C ILE A 164 -1.56 17.25 -2.53
N GLU A 165 -2.32 16.18 -2.31
CA GLU A 165 -1.93 15.14 -1.34
C GLU A 165 -0.73 14.31 -1.83
N LEU A 166 -0.62 14.09 -3.14
CA LEU A 166 0.52 13.46 -3.76
C LEU A 166 1.79 14.31 -3.58
N ASP A 167 1.71 15.62 -3.79
CA ASP A 167 2.84 16.54 -3.58
C ASP A 167 3.29 16.56 -2.11
N ALA A 168 2.33 16.58 -1.17
CA ALA A 168 2.62 16.50 0.26
C ALA A 168 3.27 15.17 0.68
N TRP A 169 2.90 14.05 0.06
CA TRP A 169 3.55 12.76 0.26
C TRP A 169 4.98 12.75 -0.29
N ILE A 170 5.19 13.25 -1.51
CA ILE A 170 6.51 13.35 -2.15
C ILE A 170 7.44 14.27 -1.35
N GLY A 171 6.93 15.36 -0.79
CA GLY A 171 7.69 16.25 0.09
C GLY A 171 8.26 15.49 1.30
N ARG A 172 7.41 14.73 2.00
CA ARG A 172 7.81 13.96 3.19
C ARG A 172 8.85 12.88 2.90
N MET A 173 8.77 12.23 1.76
CA MET A 173 9.76 11.23 1.35
C MET A 173 11.17 11.79 1.18
N LYS A 174 11.30 13.05 0.71
CA LYS A 174 12.62 13.71 0.57
C LYS A 174 13.27 13.99 1.91
N ASP A 175 12.47 14.43 2.89
CA ASP A 175 12.94 14.72 4.24
C ASP A 175 13.40 13.44 4.97
N GLU A 176 12.85 12.28 4.58
CA GLU A 176 13.23 10.95 5.07
C GLU A 176 14.41 10.30 4.32
N GLY A 177 15.01 11.00 3.34
CA GLY A 177 16.21 10.54 2.64
C GLY A 177 15.96 9.57 1.48
N PHE A 178 14.73 9.45 0.99
CA PHE A 178 14.45 8.72 -0.26
C PHE A 178 14.83 9.61 -1.46
N THR A 179 15.88 9.23 -2.16
CA THR A 179 16.39 9.96 -3.32
C THR A 179 15.39 9.89 -4.49
N LEU A 180 14.97 11.06 -4.96
CA LEU A 180 14.25 11.22 -6.23
C LEU A 180 15.19 11.10 -7.41
#